data_AF-A0A345UPT5-F1
#
_entry.id   AF-A0A345UPT5-F1
#
_cell.length_a   1.000
_cell.length_b   1.000
_cell.length_c   1.000
_cell.angle_alpha   90.00
_cell.angle_beta   90.00
_cell.angle_gamma   90.00
#
_symmetry.space_group_name_H-M   'P 1'
#
loop_
_entity.id
_entity.type
_entity.pdbx_description
1 polymer ?
#
loop_
_entity_poly.entity_id
_entity_poly.type
_entity_poly.pdbx_seq_one_letter_code
_entity_poly.pdbx_strand_id
1 'polypeptide(L)'
;MLFDTQTIDLDLSRDYPGVFETLLRDHTTQKNIFWATHNYRDLGERYSFKAPILPELISGDKNRIIIPRVQKDDFAQQVRVKEMAEVFTPSWVCNAQNNLIDEAWFGRSGVFNTEIIGADGKRGWVTNPEPVSFPEGKTWLDYVQDTRLEITCGEAPYITSRYDTTTGDFISIAERIGLLDRKLRVINENVHNSTDWLKAAQLAYKSTYAYEWQGDSLLIARESMLKTFFENFEAKFSRKPFERSLKYIAYIISWNVWQMDGLKAVIPDSCGITETVTENFFG
;
A
#
# COMPACT_ATOMS: atom_id res chain seq x y z
N MET A 1 -14.86 17.86 -21.66
CA MET A 1 -14.08 17.41 -20.50
C MET A 1 -14.88 16.34 -19.82
N LEU A 2 -14.61 15.07 -20.15
CA LEU A 2 -15.23 13.93 -19.51
C LEU A 2 -14.52 13.74 -18.17
N PHE A 3 -15.20 14.05 -17.08
CA PHE A 3 -14.80 13.57 -15.76
C PHE A 3 -15.14 12.09 -15.72
N ASP A 4 -14.12 11.25 -15.78
CA ASP A 4 -14.27 9.81 -15.76
C ASP A 4 -14.71 9.36 -14.36
N THR A 5 -15.79 8.59 -14.32
CA THR A 5 -16.59 8.26 -13.14
C THR A 5 -15.99 7.16 -12.24
N GLN A 6 -14.66 7.06 -12.11
CA GLN A 6 -14.02 5.96 -11.36
C GLN A 6 -13.08 6.35 -10.22
N THR A 7 -12.78 7.63 -10.01
CA THR A 7 -12.00 8.07 -8.85
C THR A 7 -12.87 8.83 -7.86
N ILE A 8 -13.15 8.19 -6.73
CA ILE A 8 -13.71 8.86 -5.56
C ILE A 8 -12.65 9.87 -5.09
N ASP A 9 -13.00 11.16 -5.11
CA ASP A 9 -12.22 12.23 -4.48
C ASP A 9 -12.36 12.14 -2.95
N LEU A 10 -11.80 11.06 -2.39
CA LEU A 10 -11.82 10.77 -0.97
C LEU A 10 -10.60 11.40 -0.29
N ASP A 11 -10.83 12.55 0.35
CA ASP A 11 -9.84 13.18 1.24
C ASP A 11 -10.06 12.64 2.66
N LEU A 12 -9.27 11.64 3.05
CA LEU A 12 -9.38 10.99 4.35
C LEU A 12 -9.15 11.97 5.51
N SER A 13 -8.29 12.98 5.33
CA SER A 13 -7.97 13.95 6.38
C SER A 13 -9.15 14.89 6.66
N ARG A 14 -9.91 15.25 5.62
CA ARG A 14 -11.10 16.10 5.71
C ARG A 14 -12.35 15.30 6.08
N ASP A 15 -12.58 14.19 5.38
CA ASP A 15 -13.85 13.47 5.42
C ASP A 15 -13.90 12.47 6.60
N TYR A 16 -12.76 11.96 7.04
CA TYR A 16 -12.64 10.96 8.11
C TYR A 16 -11.41 11.19 9.02
N PRO A 17 -11.30 12.34 9.72
CA PRO A 17 -10.08 12.74 10.43
C PRO A 17 -9.61 11.70 11.46
N GLY A 18 -10.53 11.09 12.23
CA GLY A 18 -10.16 10.05 13.20
C GLY A 18 -9.65 8.74 12.57
N VAL A 19 -10.02 8.47 11.31
CA VAL A 19 -9.49 7.35 10.52
C VAL A 19 -8.09 7.70 10.01
N PHE A 20 -7.91 8.91 9.49
CA PHE A 20 -6.62 9.43 9.05
C PHE A 20 -5.57 9.43 10.17
N GLU A 21 -5.93 9.91 11.37
CA GLU A 21 -5.08 9.83 12.56
C GLU A 21 -4.69 8.39 12.91
N THR A 22 -5.63 7.44 12.74
CA THR A 22 -5.35 6.02 12.97
C THR A 22 -4.31 5.48 11.98
N LEU A 23 -4.33 5.94 10.72
CA LEU A 23 -3.33 5.57 9.71
C LEU A 23 -1.95 6.17 9.98
N LEU A 24 -1.84 7.27 10.73
CA LEU A 24 -0.55 7.84 11.11
C LEU A 24 0.10 7.12 12.31
N ARG A 25 -0.65 6.31 13.05
CA ARG A 25 -0.16 5.66 14.27
C ARG A 25 0.98 4.69 14.01
N ASP A 26 2.02 4.78 14.83
CA ASP A 26 3.06 3.78 14.99
C ASP A 26 2.85 3.07 16.35
N HIS A 27 2.63 1.76 16.30
CA HIS A 27 2.34 0.98 17.51
C HIS A 27 3.59 0.57 18.29
N THR A 28 4.78 0.68 17.71
CA THR A 28 6.03 0.39 18.43
C THR A 28 6.40 1.56 19.36
N THR A 29 6.34 2.78 18.85
CA THR A 29 6.71 4.01 19.57
C THR A 29 5.55 4.66 20.31
N GLN A 30 4.31 4.22 20.04
CA GLN A 30 3.09 4.86 20.56
C GLN A 30 2.99 6.35 20.18
N LYS A 31 3.60 6.74 19.05
CA LYS A 31 3.55 8.07 18.44
C LYS A 31 3.07 7.93 16.99
N ASN A 32 3.10 9.00 16.21
CA ASN A 32 2.91 8.88 14.77
C ASN A 32 4.19 8.36 14.12
N ILE A 33 4.05 7.73 12.94
CA ILE A 33 5.17 7.54 12.02
C ILE A 33 5.84 8.88 11.74
N PHE A 34 7.14 8.86 11.46
CA PHE A 34 7.97 10.06 11.32
C PHE A 34 8.55 10.15 9.92
N TRP A 35 9.01 11.34 9.52
CA TRP A 35 9.42 11.59 8.13
C TRP A 35 10.48 10.61 7.63
N ALA A 36 11.52 10.35 8.44
CA ALA A 36 12.65 9.47 8.10
C ALA A 36 13.33 9.82 6.77
N THR A 37 13.27 11.10 6.39
CA THR A 37 13.82 11.65 5.17
C THR A 37 14.15 13.13 5.35
N HIS A 38 15.09 13.66 4.55
CA HIS A 38 15.45 15.08 4.54
C HIS A 38 14.71 15.89 3.49
N ASN A 39 13.86 15.24 2.70
CA ASN A 39 13.14 15.79 1.57
C ASN A 39 12.23 16.99 1.85
N TYR A 40 11.91 17.24 3.12
CA TYR A 40 11.00 18.29 3.56
C TYR A 40 11.70 19.30 4.49
N ARG A 41 13.02 19.23 4.64
CA ARG A 41 13.80 20.04 5.60
C ARG A 41 13.56 21.54 5.43
N ASP A 42 13.40 22.01 4.19
CA ASP A 42 13.19 23.42 3.87
C ASP A 42 11.83 23.97 4.33
N LEU A 43 10.88 23.09 4.68
CA LEU A 43 9.58 23.46 5.26
C LEU A 43 9.67 23.72 6.77
N GLY A 44 10.84 23.51 7.39
CA GLY A 44 11.13 23.83 8.79
C GLY A 44 11.34 22.62 9.69
N GLU A 45 11.66 22.88 10.96
CA GLU A 45 12.08 21.86 11.95
C GLU A 45 11.04 20.75 12.18
N ARG A 46 9.75 21.06 12.05
CA ARG A 46 8.64 20.10 12.17
C ARG A 46 8.60 19.06 11.03
N TYR A 47 9.39 19.27 9.98
CA TYR A 47 9.59 18.37 8.84
C TYR A 47 10.98 17.72 8.85
N SER A 48 11.71 17.84 9.96
CA SER A 48 13.03 17.21 10.12
C SER A 48 12.95 15.69 10.13
N PHE A 49 14.09 15.04 9.91
CA PHE A 49 14.18 13.59 9.71
C PHE A 49 13.51 12.77 10.82
N LYS A 50 13.67 13.16 12.09
CA LYS A 50 13.09 12.46 13.25
C LYS A 50 11.74 13.02 13.70
N ALA A 51 11.24 14.07 13.06
CA ALA A 51 9.97 14.68 13.49
C ALA A 51 8.78 13.78 13.11
N PRO A 52 7.79 13.63 14.00
CA PRO A 52 6.57 12.89 13.69
C PRO A 52 5.77 13.61 12.59
N ILE A 53 5.11 12.83 11.73
CA ILE A 53 4.17 13.35 10.76
C ILE A 53 2.86 13.68 11.49
N LEU A 54 2.55 14.97 11.61
CA LEU A 54 1.34 15.45 12.31
C LEU A 54 0.26 15.81 11.30
N PRO A 55 -1.04 15.55 11.56
CA PRO A 55 -2.13 15.80 10.61
C PRO A 55 -2.14 17.22 10.03
N GLU A 56 -1.90 18.24 10.85
CA GLU A 56 -1.90 19.65 10.45
C GLU A 56 -0.69 20.07 9.59
N LEU A 57 0.29 19.17 9.43
CA LEU A 57 1.43 19.37 8.53
C LEU A 57 1.13 18.88 7.11
N ILE A 58 0.06 18.11 6.91
CA ILE A 58 -0.23 17.38 5.66
C ILE A 58 -1.73 17.39 5.30
N SER A 59 -2.54 18.27 5.88
CA SER A 59 -3.98 18.42 5.61
C SER A 59 -4.35 19.88 5.32
N GLY A 60 -5.59 20.12 4.87
CA GLY A 60 -6.04 21.45 4.45
C GLY A 60 -5.19 21.99 3.30
N ASP A 61 -4.69 23.22 3.42
CA ASP A 61 -3.83 23.86 2.41
C ASP A 61 -2.49 23.13 2.18
N LYS A 62 -2.15 22.17 3.05
CA LYS A 62 -0.92 21.36 2.99
C LYS A 62 -1.15 19.94 2.49
N ASN A 63 -2.36 19.60 2.05
CA ASN A 63 -2.71 18.26 1.58
C ASN A 63 -1.92 17.80 0.34
N ARG A 64 -1.15 18.68 -0.30
CA ARG A 64 -0.26 18.39 -1.42
C ARG A 64 1.21 18.14 -1.03
N ILE A 65 1.55 18.15 0.25
CA ILE A 65 2.93 17.89 0.70
C ILE A 65 3.31 16.42 0.51
N ILE A 66 2.43 15.50 0.92
CA ILE A 66 2.57 14.08 0.66
C ILE A 66 1.62 13.73 -0.48
N ILE A 67 2.19 13.48 -1.65
CA ILE A 67 1.47 13.05 -2.85
C ILE A 67 2.18 11.83 -3.44
N PRO A 68 1.45 10.99 -4.21
CA PRO A 68 2.06 9.95 -5.02
C PRO A 68 3.26 10.49 -5.77
N ARG A 69 4.35 9.74 -5.73
CA ARG A 69 5.65 10.20 -6.20
C ARG A 69 5.67 10.46 -7.71
N VAL A 70 4.84 9.76 -8.48
CA VAL A 70 4.60 10.01 -9.91
C VAL A 70 3.97 11.39 -10.20
N GLN A 71 3.40 12.05 -9.19
CA GLN A 71 2.84 13.40 -9.30
C GLN A 71 3.82 14.49 -8.84
N LYS A 72 5.03 14.14 -8.37
CA LYS A 72 6.07 15.10 -8.02
C LYS A 72 6.84 15.51 -9.26
N ASP A 73 7.32 16.75 -9.28
CA ASP A 73 8.13 17.33 -10.36
C ASP A 73 9.32 16.44 -10.74
N ASP A 74 9.55 16.26 -12.05
CA ASP A 74 10.57 15.40 -12.66
C ASP A 74 11.97 15.61 -12.06
N PHE A 75 12.34 16.85 -11.71
CA PHE A 75 13.64 17.15 -11.11
C PHE A 75 13.79 16.56 -9.70
N ALA A 76 12.72 16.60 -8.90
CA ALA A 76 12.72 16.04 -7.55
C ALA A 76 12.74 14.50 -7.56
N GLN A 77 12.26 13.88 -8.64
CA GLN A 77 12.28 12.42 -8.82
C GLN A 77 13.69 11.91 -9.12
N GLN A 78 14.46 12.59 -10.00
CA GLN A 78 15.81 12.17 -10.38
C GLN A 78 16.83 12.20 -9.23
N VAL A 79 16.77 13.23 -8.37
CA VAL A 79 17.67 13.35 -7.20
C VAL A 79 17.46 12.18 -6.24
N ARG A 80 16.21 11.75 -6.02
CA ARG A 80 15.87 10.69 -5.06
C ARG A 80 16.20 9.29 -5.56
N VAL A 81 16.01 8.99 -6.84
CA VAL A 81 16.45 7.71 -7.43
C VAL A 81 17.96 7.51 -7.16
N LYS A 82 18.73 8.60 -7.27
CA LYS A 82 20.19 8.57 -7.09
C LYS A 82 20.61 8.53 -5.62
N GLU A 83 19.96 9.30 -4.74
CA GLU A 83 20.38 9.42 -3.33
C GLU A 83 19.74 8.40 -2.38
N MET A 84 18.51 7.95 -2.69
CA MET A 84 17.71 7.09 -1.82
C MET A 84 17.47 5.69 -2.40
N ALA A 85 18.04 5.38 -3.57
CA ALA A 85 17.79 4.15 -4.31
C ALA A 85 16.29 3.85 -4.52
N GLU A 86 15.47 4.90 -4.62
CA GLU A 86 14.03 4.78 -4.86
C GLU A 86 13.78 4.22 -6.28
N VAL A 87 13.00 3.14 -6.39
CA VAL A 87 12.66 2.49 -7.68
C VAL A 87 11.14 2.49 -7.84
N PHE A 88 10.67 3.02 -8.97
CA PHE A 88 9.27 2.89 -9.39
C PHE A 88 9.08 1.55 -10.07
N THR A 89 8.27 0.67 -9.49
CA THR A 89 7.96 -0.62 -10.11
C THR A 89 6.70 -0.47 -10.96
N PRO A 90 6.80 -0.56 -12.31
CA PRO A 90 5.64 -0.48 -13.19
C PRO A 90 4.62 -1.57 -12.85
N SER A 91 3.32 -1.29 -13.00
CA SER A 91 2.27 -2.24 -12.64
C SER A 91 2.35 -3.56 -13.39
N TRP A 92 2.86 -3.57 -14.63
CA TRP A 92 3.05 -4.81 -15.39
C TRP A 92 4.12 -5.72 -14.75
N VAL A 93 5.14 -5.16 -14.09
CA VAL A 93 6.16 -5.95 -13.36
C VAL A 93 5.54 -6.53 -12.10
N CYS A 94 4.84 -5.70 -11.32
CA CYS A 94 4.10 -6.14 -10.13
C CYS A 94 3.13 -7.26 -10.48
N ASN A 95 2.40 -7.11 -11.59
CA ASN A 95 1.47 -8.12 -12.08
C ASN A 95 2.16 -9.45 -12.39
N ALA A 96 3.26 -9.41 -13.15
CA ALA A 96 3.99 -10.61 -13.52
C ALA A 96 4.51 -11.39 -12.30
N GLN A 97 5.02 -10.68 -11.29
CA GLN A 97 5.49 -11.33 -10.07
C GLN A 97 4.34 -11.86 -9.20
N ASN A 98 3.24 -11.11 -9.07
CA ASN A 98 2.05 -11.60 -8.37
C ASN A 98 1.46 -12.83 -9.06
N ASN A 99 1.52 -12.93 -10.39
CA ASN A 99 1.09 -14.11 -11.13
C ASN A 99 1.92 -15.35 -10.79
N LEU A 100 3.25 -15.24 -10.65
CA LEU A 100 4.10 -16.37 -10.21
C LEU A 100 3.69 -16.89 -8.82
N ILE A 101 3.36 -15.97 -7.92
CA ILE A 101 2.93 -16.29 -6.56
C ILE A 101 1.57 -17.02 -6.57
N ASP A 102 0.64 -16.56 -7.39
CA ASP A 102 -0.67 -17.20 -7.52
C ASP A 102 -0.58 -18.54 -8.26
N GLU A 103 0.24 -18.64 -9.30
CA GLU A 103 0.51 -19.90 -9.99
C GLU A 103 0.99 -20.98 -9.04
N ALA A 104 1.92 -20.65 -8.14
CA ALA A 104 2.38 -21.58 -7.12
C ALA A 104 1.25 -21.98 -6.14
N TRP A 105 0.33 -21.07 -5.82
CA TRP A 105 -0.77 -21.34 -4.89
C TRP A 105 -1.90 -22.17 -5.53
N PHE A 106 -2.29 -21.83 -6.76
CA PHE A 106 -3.41 -22.41 -7.51
C PHE A 106 -3.00 -23.62 -8.37
N GLY A 107 -1.70 -23.81 -8.63
CA GLY A 107 -1.20 -24.88 -9.51
C GLY A 107 -1.51 -24.69 -11.00
N ARG A 108 -1.90 -23.47 -11.41
CA ARG A 108 -2.21 -23.10 -12.80
C ARG A 108 -1.99 -21.61 -13.05
N SER A 109 -1.68 -21.25 -14.29
CA SER A 109 -1.58 -19.87 -14.76
C SER A 109 -2.95 -19.26 -15.07
N GLY A 110 -2.95 -17.94 -15.34
CA GLY A 110 -4.13 -17.22 -15.82
C GLY A 110 -5.27 -17.12 -14.80
N VAL A 111 -4.98 -17.20 -13.49
CA VAL A 111 -6.02 -17.16 -12.45
C VAL A 111 -6.71 -15.80 -12.42
N PHE A 112 -5.92 -14.72 -12.38
CA PHE A 112 -6.44 -13.36 -12.30
C PHE A 112 -6.38 -12.62 -13.63
N ASN A 113 -5.31 -12.81 -14.40
CA ASN A 113 -5.09 -12.19 -15.69
C ASN A 113 -3.99 -12.93 -16.46
N THR A 114 -3.73 -12.50 -17.69
CA THR A 114 -2.59 -12.97 -18.49
C THR A 114 -1.80 -11.78 -19.01
N GLU A 115 -0.48 -11.82 -18.88
CA GLU A 115 0.42 -10.80 -19.39
C GLU A 115 0.39 -10.74 -20.93
N ILE A 116 0.41 -9.53 -21.47
CA ILE A 116 0.44 -9.29 -22.91
C ILE A 116 1.50 -8.26 -23.28
N ILE A 117 1.90 -8.28 -24.55
CA ILE A 117 2.69 -7.22 -25.18
C ILE A 117 1.81 -6.63 -26.29
N GLY A 118 1.50 -5.33 -26.17
CA GLY A 118 0.75 -4.58 -27.16
C GLY A 118 1.52 -4.42 -28.48
N ALA A 119 0.82 -4.01 -29.53
CA ALA A 119 1.42 -3.79 -30.85
C ALA A 119 2.49 -2.67 -30.85
N ASP A 120 2.41 -1.75 -29.88
CA ASP A 120 3.38 -0.67 -29.63
C ASP A 120 4.57 -1.12 -28.75
N GLY A 121 4.64 -2.41 -28.40
CA GLY A 121 5.66 -2.99 -27.54
C GLY A 121 5.45 -2.75 -26.04
N LYS A 122 4.36 -2.07 -25.64
CA LYS A 122 4.05 -1.86 -24.22
C LYS A 122 3.55 -3.14 -23.58
N ARG A 123 3.99 -3.37 -22.34
CA ARG A 123 3.55 -4.52 -21.53
C ARG A 123 2.28 -4.16 -20.79
N GLY A 124 1.36 -5.12 -20.69
CA GLY A 124 0.11 -4.99 -19.97
C GLY A 124 -0.43 -6.36 -19.59
N TRP A 125 -1.72 -6.44 -19.28
CA TRP A 125 -2.41 -7.69 -19.00
C TRP A 125 -3.85 -7.65 -19.47
N VAL A 126 -4.44 -8.83 -19.64
CA VAL A 126 -5.88 -9.00 -19.87
C VAL A 126 -6.47 -9.71 -18.66
N THR A 127 -7.40 -9.04 -17.97
CA THR A 127 -8.11 -9.63 -16.82
C THR A 127 -8.87 -10.89 -17.23
N ASN A 128 -8.80 -11.93 -16.40
CA ASN A 128 -9.66 -13.09 -16.51
C ASN A 128 -11.02 -12.78 -15.86
N PRO A 129 -12.12 -12.68 -16.63
CA PRO A 129 -13.43 -12.33 -16.10
C PRO A 129 -14.13 -13.50 -15.38
N GLU A 130 -13.66 -14.73 -15.58
CA GLU A 130 -14.29 -15.92 -15.03
C GLU A 130 -14.09 -15.99 -13.51
N PRO A 131 -15.12 -16.43 -12.74
CA PRO A 131 -14.98 -16.63 -11.31
C PRO A 131 -13.78 -17.52 -10.95
N VAL A 132 -13.05 -17.16 -9.90
CA VAL A 132 -11.86 -17.88 -9.48
C VAL A 132 -12.24 -19.27 -8.96
N SER A 133 -11.68 -20.30 -9.60
CA SER A 133 -11.76 -21.69 -9.14
C SER A 133 -10.56 -22.07 -8.26
N PHE A 134 -10.80 -22.90 -7.26
CA PHE A 134 -9.81 -23.28 -6.24
C PHE A 134 -9.35 -24.74 -6.41
N PRO A 135 -8.08 -25.07 -6.08
CA PRO A 135 -7.57 -26.44 -6.13
C PRO A 135 -8.31 -27.39 -5.19
N GLU A 136 -8.23 -28.68 -5.46
CA GLU A 136 -8.75 -29.71 -4.55
C GLU A 136 -8.15 -29.56 -3.15
N GLY A 137 -8.99 -29.62 -2.12
CA GLY A 137 -8.58 -29.47 -0.72
C GLY A 137 -8.31 -28.03 -0.27
N LYS A 138 -8.48 -27.02 -1.14
CA LYS A 138 -8.39 -25.59 -0.78
C LYS A 138 -9.70 -24.87 -1.02
N THR A 139 -9.96 -23.85 -0.22
CA THR A 139 -11.13 -22.97 -0.32
C THR A 139 -10.73 -21.54 -0.67
N TRP A 140 -11.71 -20.72 -1.05
CA TRP A 140 -11.49 -19.29 -1.26
C TRP A 140 -11.01 -18.57 0.01
N LEU A 141 -11.43 -19.05 1.18
CA LEU A 141 -11.04 -18.46 2.46
C LEU A 141 -9.56 -18.74 2.76
N ASP A 142 -9.06 -19.92 2.39
CA ASP A 142 -7.63 -20.25 2.51
C ASP A 142 -6.77 -19.28 1.70
N TYR A 143 -7.22 -18.90 0.49
CA TYR A 143 -6.52 -17.89 -0.32
C TYR A 143 -6.55 -16.49 0.34
N VAL A 144 -7.72 -16.09 0.83
CA VAL A 144 -7.91 -14.80 1.54
C VAL A 144 -7.02 -14.70 2.78
N GLN A 145 -6.82 -15.81 3.50
CA GLN A 145 -5.99 -15.88 4.71
C GLN A 145 -4.51 -16.14 4.43
N ASP A 146 -4.13 -16.42 3.18
CA ASP A 146 -2.72 -16.65 2.81
C ASP A 146 -1.86 -15.43 3.14
N THR A 147 -0.79 -15.64 3.90
CA THR A 147 0.02 -14.55 4.43
C THR A 147 0.95 -14.00 3.36
N ARG A 148 0.85 -12.69 3.11
CA ARG A 148 1.68 -11.97 2.14
C ARG A 148 2.41 -10.82 2.81
N LEU A 149 3.67 -10.60 2.45
CA LEU A 149 4.49 -9.50 2.94
C LEU A 149 5.18 -8.80 1.76
N GLU A 150 4.97 -7.50 1.63
CA GLU A 150 5.78 -6.65 0.74
C GLU A 150 6.85 -5.95 1.58
N ILE A 151 8.12 -6.28 1.35
CA ILE A 151 9.25 -5.66 2.05
C ILE A 151 9.65 -4.36 1.36
N THR A 152 10.10 -3.36 2.12
CA THR A 152 10.52 -2.05 1.59
C THR A 152 9.51 -1.51 0.57
N CYS A 153 8.25 -1.43 1.00
CA CYS A 153 7.12 -1.39 0.08
C CYS A 153 6.95 -0.06 -0.65
N GLY A 154 7.62 1.01 -0.24
CA GLY A 154 7.37 2.34 -0.80
C GLY A 154 5.90 2.73 -0.69
N GLU A 155 5.21 2.83 -1.83
CA GLU A 155 3.76 3.10 -1.92
C GLU A 155 2.88 1.82 -1.96
N ALA A 156 3.49 0.65 -1.75
CA ALA A 156 2.90 -0.69 -1.78
C ALA A 156 2.25 -1.12 -3.11
N PRO A 157 2.95 -0.99 -4.26
CA PRO A 157 2.41 -1.36 -5.57
C PRO A 157 2.16 -2.86 -5.77
N TYR A 158 2.80 -3.74 -4.99
CA TYR A 158 2.49 -5.18 -5.04
C TYR A 158 1.24 -5.53 -4.25
N ILE A 159 0.93 -4.78 -3.19
CA ILE A 159 -0.27 -4.99 -2.35
C ILE A 159 -1.51 -4.35 -2.97
N THR A 160 -1.43 -3.09 -3.40
CA THR A 160 -2.55 -2.36 -4.03
C THR A 160 -2.12 -1.61 -5.26
N SER A 161 -2.95 -1.67 -6.29
CA SER A 161 -2.65 -1.12 -7.62
C SER A 161 -3.73 -0.13 -8.06
N ARG A 162 -3.93 0.93 -7.26
CA ARG A 162 -4.93 1.97 -7.58
C ARG A 162 -4.55 2.79 -8.82
N TYR A 163 -3.26 2.91 -9.09
CA TYR A 163 -2.68 3.58 -10.23
C TYR A 163 -1.35 2.91 -10.59
N ASP A 164 -0.89 3.11 -11.82
CA ASP A 164 0.46 2.72 -12.21
C ASP A 164 1.49 3.74 -11.66
N THR A 165 2.51 3.24 -10.96
CA THR A 165 3.47 4.10 -10.24
C THR A 165 4.44 4.85 -11.17
N THR A 166 4.44 4.54 -12.47
CA THR A 166 5.32 5.19 -13.46
C THR A 166 4.60 6.21 -14.33
N THR A 167 3.30 6.02 -14.56
CA THR A 167 2.47 6.90 -15.40
C THR A 167 1.50 7.75 -14.59
N GLY A 168 1.09 7.27 -13.41
CA GLY A 168 0.03 7.88 -12.61
C GLY A 168 -1.37 7.56 -13.11
N ASP A 169 -1.49 6.75 -14.17
CA ASP A 169 -2.77 6.35 -14.73
C ASP A 169 -3.52 5.47 -13.73
N PHE A 170 -4.78 5.83 -13.46
CA PHE A 170 -5.64 5.07 -12.56
C PHE A 170 -6.00 3.71 -13.16
N ILE A 171 -6.07 2.70 -12.30
CA ILE A 171 -6.45 1.34 -12.67
C ILE A 171 -7.82 1.03 -12.05
N SER A 172 -8.77 0.67 -12.92
CA SER A 172 -10.13 0.30 -12.52
C SER A 172 -10.11 -0.91 -11.59
N ILE A 173 -11.08 -1.02 -10.66
CA ILE A 173 -11.11 -2.10 -9.65
C ILE A 173 -10.98 -3.49 -10.30
N ALA A 174 -11.63 -3.70 -11.45
CA ALA A 174 -11.62 -4.98 -12.17
C ALA A 174 -10.27 -5.32 -12.81
N GLU A 175 -9.41 -4.33 -13.05
CA GLU A 175 -8.10 -4.50 -13.68
C GLU A 175 -6.95 -4.51 -12.68
N ARG A 176 -7.22 -4.27 -11.40
CA ARG A 176 -6.19 -4.23 -10.36
C ARG A 176 -5.51 -5.57 -10.15
N ILE A 177 -4.21 -5.50 -9.89
CA ILE A 177 -3.28 -6.63 -9.86
C ILE A 177 -2.68 -6.89 -8.48
N GLY A 178 -2.91 -6.01 -7.50
CA GLY A 178 -2.31 -6.09 -6.19
C GLY A 178 -2.74 -7.35 -5.42
N LEU A 179 -1.89 -7.85 -4.52
CA LEU A 179 -2.18 -9.03 -3.71
C LEU A 179 -3.48 -8.86 -2.89
N LEU A 180 -3.70 -7.66 -2.35
CA LEU A 180 -4.94 -7.34 -1.63
C LEU A 180 -6.11 -7.12 -2.58
N ASP A 181 -5.88 -6.53 -3.75
CA ASP A 181 -6.90 -6.39 -4.80
C ASP A 181 -7.44 -7.77 -5.23
N ARG A 182 -6.55 -8.74 -5.43
CA ARG A 182 -6.88 -10.14 -5.77
C ARG A 182 -7.67 -10.84 -4.65
N LYS A 183 -7.26 -10.65 -3.39
CA LYS A 183 -8.03 -11.15 -2.22
C LYS A 183 -9.44 -10.55 -2.18
N LEU A 184 -9.56 -9.23 -2.41
CA LEU A 184 -10.86 -8.56 -2.41
C LEU A 184 -11.74 -9.00 -3.60
N ARG A 185 -11.16 -9.25 -4.78
CA ARG A 185 -11.86 -9.89 -5.90
C ARG A 185 -12.44 -11.24 -5.48
N VAL A 186 -11.63 -12.12 -4.90
CA VAL A 186 -12.08 -13.44 -4.40
C VAL A 186 -13.24 -13.29 -3.39
N ILE A 187 -13.14 -12.34 -2.47
CA ILE A 187 -14.22 -12.05 -1.51
C ILE A 187 -15.48 -11.55 -2.22
N ASN A 188 -15.33 -10.65 -3.20
CA ASN A 188 -16.44 -10.09 -3.97
C ASN A 188 -17.21 -11.17 -4.73
N GLU A 189 -16.54 -12.19 -5.25
CA GLU A 189 -17.14 -13.32 -5.97
C GLU A 189 -17.89 -14.28 -5.03
N ASN A 190 -17.42 -14.46 -3.79
CA ASN A 190 -17.90 -15.51 -2.89
C ASN A 190 -18.85 -15.03 -1.77
N VAL A 191 -18.94 -13.72 -1.50
CA VAL A 191 -19.72 -13.19 -0.38
C VAL A 191 -20.68 -12.11 -0.86
N HIS A 192 -21.97 -12.22 -0.57
CA HIS A 192 -23.01 -11.32 -1.14
C HIS A 192 -23.70 -10.40 -0.13
N ASN A 193 -23.40 -10.54 1.17
CA ASN A 193 -23.94 -9.65 2.21
C ASN A 193 -22.81 -8.83 2.84
N SER A 194 -23.09 -7.59 3.24
CA SER A 194 -22.07 -6.68 3.75
C SER A 194 -21.45 -7.13 5.08
N THR A 195 -22.18 -7.89 5.90
CA THR A 195 -21.70 -8.32 7.22
C THR A 195 -20.57 -9.33 7.07
N ASP A 196 -20.78 -10.38 6.28
CA ASP A 196 -19.77 -11.40 6.06
C ASP A 196 -18.64 -10.90 5.16
N TRP A 197 -18.96 -10.00 4.22
CA TRP A 197 -17.93 -9.36 3.39
C TRP A 197 -16.95 -8.57 4.26
N LEU A 198 -17.45 -7.81 5.24
CA LEU A 198 -16.58 -7.08 6.18
C LEU A 198 -15.70 -8.02 7.01
N LYS A 199 -16.22 -9.19 7.43
CA LYS A 199 -15.41 -10.18 8.16
C LYS A 199 -14.30 -10.75 7.26
N ALA A 200 -14.63 -11.14 6.04
CA ALA A 200 -13.68 -11.69 5.08
C ALA A 200 -12.63 -10.64 4.66
N ALA A 201 -13.04 -9.40 4.44
CA ALA A 201 -12.13 -8.29 4.18
C ALA A 201 -11.18 -8.09 5.37
N GLN A 202 -11.67 -8.07 6.62
CA GLN A 202 -10.78 -8.00 7.78
C GLN A 202 -9.76 -9.13 7.82
N LEU A 203 -10.11 -10.35 7.39
CA LEU A 203 -9.14 -11.45 7.27
C LEU A 203 -8.09 -11.17 6.20
N ALA A 204 -8.48 -10.68 5.02
CA ALA A 204 -7.54 -10.29 3.95
C ALA A 204 -6.53 -9.23 4.41
N TYR A 205 -7.01 -8.21 5.13
CA TYR A 205 -6.14 -7.15 5.67
C TYR A 205 -5.27 -7.67 6.82
N LYS A 206 -5.79 -8.59 7.66
CA LYS A 206 -5.02 -9.21 8.74
C LYS A 206 -3.91 -10.14 8.23
N SER A 207 -4.03 -10.69 7.03
CA SER A 207 -3.05 -11.58 6.38
C SER A 207 -2.17 -10.87 5.33
N THR A 208 -2.20 -9.54 5.28
CA THR A 208 -1.40 -8.76 4.32
C THR A 208 -0.56 -7.73 5.08
N TYR A 209 0.74 -7.80 4.88
CA TYR A 209 1.73 -7.06 5.64
C TYR A 209 2.64 -6.25 4.72
N ALA A 210 3.18 -5.15 5.23
CA ALA A 210 4.22 -4.41 4.54
C ALA A 210 5.11 -3.65 5.53
N TYR A 211 6.31 -3.27 5.12
CA TYR A 211 7.08 -2.28 5.87
C TYR A 211 7.84 -1.33 4.95
N GLU A 212 8.08 -0.12 5.44
CA GLU A 212 8.81 0.91 4.71
C GLU A 212 9.65 1.77 5.69
N TRP A 213 10.77 2.28 5.22
CA TRP A 213 11.62 3.20 5.96
C TRP A 213 11.01 4.59 6.04
N GLN A 214 10.61 5.16 4.90
CA GLN A 214 10.16 6.54 4.76
C GLN A 214 8.69 6.70 5.17
N GLY A 215 8.41 7.58 6.13
CA GLY A 215 7.06 7.73 6.67
C GLY A 215 6.05 8.31 5.67
N ASP A 216 6.49 9.12 4.72
CA ASP A 216 5.60 9.69 3.70
C ASP A 216 5.17 8.63 2.67
N SER A 217 6.10 7.80 2.20
CA SER A 217 5.79 6.65 1.33
C SER A 217 4.88 5.64 2.04
N LEU A 218 5.20 5.31 3.30
CA LEU A 218 4.39 4.43 4.13
C LEU A 218 2.96 4.96 4.31
N LEU A 219 2.77 6.27 4.49
CA LEU A 219 1.44 6.85 4.59
C LEU A 219 0.64 6.66 3.30
N ILE A 220 1.25 6.87 2.13
CA ILE A 220 0.60 6.64 0.82
C ILE A 220 0.20 5.17 0.65
N ALA A 221 1.05 4.24 1.06
CA ALA A 221 0.72 2.81 1.06
C ALA A 221 -0.50 2.52 1.95
N ARG A 222 -0.50 3.03 3.19
CA ARG A 222 -1.61 2.85 4.15
C ARG A 222 -2.92 3.46 3.65
N GLU A 223 -2.88 4.65 3.07
CA GLU A 223 -4.05 5.30 2.46
C GLU A 223 -4.56 4.52 1.23
N SER A 224 -3.66 4.02 0.37
CA SER A 224 -4.03 3.24 -0.82
C SER A 224 -4.73 1.94 -0.43
N MET A 225 -4.27 1.27 0.62
CA MET A 225 -4.94 0.10 1.18
C MET A 225 -6.33 0.44 1.73
N LEU A 226 -6.51 1.55 2.45
CA LEU A 226 -7.82 1.95 2.98
C LEU A 226 -8.78 2.38 1.85
N LYS A 227 -8.29 3.16 0.88
CA LYS A 227 -9.07 3.60 -0.29
C LYS A 227 -9.53 2.40 -1.13
N THR A 228 -8.68 1.38 -1.27
CA THR A 228 -9.04 0.12 -1.93
C THR A 228 -10.19 -0.63 -1.23
N PHE A 229 -10.21 -0.65 0.11
CA PHE A 229 -11.35 -1.19 0.87
C PHE A 229 -12.62 -0.40 0.60
N PHE A 230 -12.54 0.93 0.66
CA PHE A 230 -13.67 1.82 0.44
C PHE A 230 -14.28 1.60 -0.95
N GLU A 231 -13.44 1.64 -1.98
CA GLU A 231 -13.83 1.48 -3.38
C GLU A 231 -14.49 0.13 -3.64
N ASN A 232 -13.92 -0.96 -3.12
CA ASN A 232 -14.53 -2.30 -3.26
C ASN A 232 -15.87 -2.41 -2.52
N PHE A 233 -15.97 -1.86 -1.30
CA PHE A 233 -17.22 -1.90 -0.55
C PHE A 233 -18.32 -1.10 -1.26
N GLU A 234 -18.00 0.11 -1.72
CA GLU A 234 -18.95 0.98 -2.43
C GLU A 234 -19.37 0.38 -3.76
N ALA A 235 -18.42 -0.12 -4.57
CA ALA A 235 -18.72 -0.77 -5.85
C ALA A 235 -19.63 -2.00 -5.69
N LYS A 236 -19.44 -2.77 -4.61
CA LYS A 236 -20.20 -4.00 -4.38
C LYS A 236 -21.59 -3.78 -3.79
N PHE A 237 -21.73 -2.82 -2.88
CA PHE A 237 -22.97 -2.64 -2.11
C PHE A 237 -23.71 -1.34 -2.44
N SER A 238 -23.20 -0.56 -3.39
CA SER A 238 -23.77 0.73 -3.82
C SER A 238 -24.03 1.71 -2.67
N ARG A 239 -23.22 1.63 -1.62
CA ARG A 239 -23.27 2.50 -0.44
C ARG A 239 -21.91 2.57 0.23
N LYS A 240 -21.64 3.69 0.90
CA LYS A 240 -20.41 3.87 1.68
C LYS A 240 -20.34 2.92 2.88
N PRO A 241 -19.14 2.44 3.25
CA PRO A 241 -18.93 1.75 4.52
C PRO A 241 -19.20 2.70 5.69
N PHE A 242 -19.60 2.15 6.83
CA PHE A 242 -19.71 2.94 8.06
C PHE A 242 -18.32 3.39 8.51
N GLU A 243 -18.22 4.59 9.08
CA GLU A 243 -16.95 5.13 9.60
C GLU A 243 -16.28 4.18 10.61
N ARG A 244 -17.06 3.51 11.48
CA ARG A 244 -16.54 2.49 12.39
C ARG A 244 -15.82 1.33 11.68
N SER A 245 -16.29 0.96 10.49
CA SER A 245 -15.67 -0.08 9.67
C SER A 245 -14.37 0.43 9.05
N LEU A 246 -14.35 1.67 8.55
CA LEU A 246 -13.14 2.33 8.06
C LEU A 246 -12.08 2.44 9.16
N LYS A 247 -12.48 2.87 10.37
CA LYS A 247 -11.58 2.97 11.52
C LYS A 247 -10.99 1.63 11.92
N TYR A 248 -11.77 0.55 11.87
CA TYR A 248 -11.26 -0.78 12.19
C TYR A 248 -10.28 -1.32 11.12
N ILE A 249 -10.55 -1.07 9.84
CA ILE A 249 -9.60 -1.40 8.76
C ILE A 249 -8.33 -0.57 8.88
N ALA A 250 -8.43 0.75 9.13
CA ALA A 250 -7.28 1.61 9.38
C ALA A 250 -6.45 1.15 10.58
N TYR A 251 -7.10 0.64 11.63
CA TYR A 251 -6.42 0.04 12.78
C TYR A 251 -5.64 -1.23 12.39
N ILE A 252 -6.22 -2.12 11.58
CA ILE A 252 -5.50 -3.31 11.08
C ILE A 252 -4.31 -2.87 10.21
N ILE A 253 -4.51 -1.92 9.30
CA ILE A 253 -3.47 -1.38 8.43
C ILE A 253 -2.31 -0.80 9.27
N SER A 254 -2.60 0.03 10.29
CA SER A 254 -1.53 0.66 11.08
C SER A 254 -0.69 -0.34 11.89
N TRP A 255 -1.25 -1.51 12.21
CA TRP A 255 -0.49 -2.63 12.80
C TRP A 255 0.33 -3.41 11.77
N ASN A 256 -0.28 -3.73 10.63
CA ASN A 256 0.30 -4.67 9.66
C ASN A 256 1.19 -4.02 8.59
N VAL A 257 1.15 -2.70 8.48
CA VAL A 257 1.95 -1.92 7.53
C VAL A 257 2.75 -0.91 8.33
N TRP A 258 3.99 -1.20 8.70
CA TRP A 258 4.71 -0.44 9.74
C TRP A 258 6.01 0.21 9.26
N GLN A 259 6.50 1.18 10.03
CA GLN A 259 7.74 1.88 9.72
C GLN A 259 8.94 1.11 10.27
N MET A 260 9.91 0.75 9.43
CA MET A 260 11.03 -0.10 9.84
C MET A 260 12.29 0.10 8.99
N ASP A 261 13.45 0.01 9.64
CA ASP A 261 14.71 -0.32 8.99
C ASP A 261 14.67 -1.81 8.58
N GLY A 262 14.49 -2.07 7.29
CA GLY A 262 14.41 -3.43 6.73
C GLY A 262 15.69 -4.27 6.91
N LEU A 263 16.85 -3.63 7.06
CA LEU A 263 18.13 -4.33 7.21
C LEU A 263 18.39 -4.72 8.67
N LYS A 264 18.04 -3.84 9.60
CA LYS A 264 18.31 -4.03 11.04
C LYS A 264 17.10 -4.52 11.83
N ALA A 265 15.92 -4.55 11.22
CA ALA A 265 14.64 -4.89 11.83
C ALA A 265 14.33 -4.04 13.09
N VAL A 266 14.65 -2.75 13.05
CA VAL A 266 14.38 -1.78 14.13
C VAL A 266 13.67 -0.54 13.59
N ILE A 267 13.35 0.41 14.46
CA ILE A 267 12.87 1.74 14.06
C ILE A 267 13.96 2.42 13.22
N PRO A 268 13.62 3.14 12.14
CA PRO A 268 14.63 3.77 11.29
C PRO A 268 15.61 4.65 12.08
N ASP A 269 16.90 4.35 11.91
CA ASP A 269 18.00 5.06 12.55
C ASP A 269 17.89 5.08 14.10
N SER A 270 17.42 3.97 14.70
CA SER A 270 17.39 3.80 16.17
C SER A 270 18.49 2.89 16.72
N CYS A 271 19.22 2.16 15.88
CA CYS A 271 20.40 1.40 16.30
C CYS A 271 21.56 2.36 16.56
N GLY A 272 22.07 2.39 17.79
CA GLY A 272 23.34 3.05 18.10
C GLY A 272 24.53 2.33 17.47
N ILE A 273 25.63 3.04 17.26
CA ILE A 273 26.93 2.44 16.94
C ILE A 273 27.38 1.67 18.19
N THR A 274 27.61 0.37 18.06
CA THR A 274 28.41 -0.33 19.07
C THR A 274 29.84 0.15 18.86
N GLU A 275 30.32 1.08 19.69
CA GLU A 275 31.75 1.37 19.75
C GLU A 275 32.44 0.06 20.11
N THR A 276 33.04 -0.58 19.12
CA THR A 276 33.95 -1.69 19.37
C THR A 276 35.20 -1.02 19.91
N VAL A 277 35.27 -0.87 21.23
CA VAL A 277 36.53 -0.59 21.90
C VAL A 277 37.39 -1.83 21.68
N THR A 278 38.14 -1.84 20.58
CA THR A 278 39.31 -2.71 20.49
C THR A 278 40.32 -2.15 21.48
N GLU A 279 40.31 -2.67 22.70
CA GLU A 279 41.51 -2.63 23.54
C GLU A 279 42.60 -3.36 22.74
N ASN A 280 43.45 -2.58 22.09
CA ASN A 280 44.79 -3.05 21.77
C ASN A 280 45.51 -3.32 23.10
N PHE A 281 46.45 -4.26 23.11
CA PHE A 281 47.20 -4.70 24.30
C PHE A 281 48.01 -3.58 25.00
N PHE A 282 47.85 -2.32 24.59
CA PHE A 282 48.51 -1.13 25.11
C PHE A 282 47.57 -0.03 25.62
N GLY A 283 46.25 -0.22 25.52
CA GLY A 283 45.26 0.80 25.93
C GLY A 283 45.07 1.92 24.91
#